data_AF-A0A5C8PFH9-F1
#
_entry.id   AF-A0A5C8PFH9-F1
#
_cell.length_a   1.000
_cell.length_b   1.000
_cell.length_c   1.000
_cell.angle_alpha   90.00
_cell.angle_beta   90.00
_cell.angle_gamma   90.00
#
_symmetry.space_group_name_H-M   'P 1'
#
loop_
_entity.id
_entity.type
_entity.pdbx_description
1 polymer ?
#
loop_
_entity_poly.entity_id
_entity_poly.type
_entity_poly.pdbx_seq_one_letter_code
_entity_poly.pdbx_strand_id
1 'polypeptide(L)'
;MSAPVSTKLALTFTPPGATGDPPPVYLYRPPTERQREQWRARVTSIAGATMSPARLREVAKAGIDALCDDAEDRAALLGLIDAAQRADDAGRDIATRAALVAVGRAAAAEDDPAAALLDAELAGLQAEAAAAALSPRQADQLEQLDAMLRRLHPPYARELERRMLWASLSPRVACSLFLTGWRDVIGRDGQRVPFKRVGGEVPDELIDRLPTDHAAIVGAQILTAIFPTGEDAKKPASPSGSPGVATSSSTTTEIPSSAQTAATAG
;
A
#
# COMPACT_ATOMS: atom_id res chain seq x y z
N MET A 1 10.62 -8.90 21.01
CA MET A 1 11.46 -7.87 20.35
C MET A 1 11.78 -8.36 18.94
N SER A 2 11.11 -7.84 17.90
CA SER A 2 11.34 -8.28 16.52
C SER A 2 12.61 -7.66 15.95
N ALA A 3 13.48 -8.49 15.38
CA ALA A 3 14.71 -8.06 14.71
C ALA A 3 14.41 -7.11 13.53
N PRO A 4 15.32 -6.18 13.19
CA PRO A 4 15.15 -5.33 12.02
C PRO A 4 15.06 -6.19 10.75
N VAL A 5 13.96 -6.07 10.03
CA VAL A 5 13.75 -6.77 8.75
C VAL A 5 14.81 -6.27 7.77
N SER A 6 15.75 -7.14 7.41
CA SER A 6 16.75 -6.83 6.40
C SER A 6 16.05 -6.51 5.07
N THR A 7 16.20 -5.27 4.59
CA THR A 7 15.68 -4.79 3.30
C THR A 7 16.25 -5.56 2.09
N LYS A 8 17.22 -6.45 2.32
CA LYS A 8 17.81 -7.30 1.28
C LYS A 8 17.03 -8.59 1.02
N LEU A 9 16.26 -9.07 1.99
CA LEU A 9 15.54 -10.33 1.84
C LEU A 9 14.22 -10.09 1.09
N ALA A 10 14.03 -10.87 0.02
CA ALA A 10 12.76 -10.88 -0.69
C ALA A 10 11.70 -11.56 0.20
N LEU A 11 10.55 -10.91 0.35
CA LEU A 11 9.37 -11.48 0.96
C LEU A 11 8.68 -12.41 -0.06
N THR A 12 8.23 -13.57 0.41
CA THR A 12 7.46 -14.53 -0.38
C THR A 12 5.97 -14.33 -0.11
N PHE A 13 5.14 -14.43 -1.14
CA PHE A 13 3.69 -14.39 -1.00
C PHE A 13 3.00 -15.30 -2.03
N THR A 14 2.02 -16.07 -1.57
CA THR A 14 1.13 -16.89 -2.40
C THR A 14 -0.28 -16.34 -2.25
N PRO A 15 -0.95 -15.94 -3.35
CA PRO A 15 -2.32 -15.45 -3.30
C PRO A 15 -3.25 -16.49 -2.64
N PRO A 16 -4.18 -16.08 -1.76
CA PRO A 16 -5.14 -16.99 -1.16
C PRO A 16 -6.00 -17.63 -2.26
N GLY A 17 -6.21 -18.94 -2.17
CA GLY A 17 -6.97 -19.71 -3.16
C GLY A 17 -6.23 -19.99 -4.47
N ALA A 18 -4.95 -19.62 -4.58
CA ALA A 18 -4.15 -19.98 -5.74
C ALA A 18 -4.05 -21.51 -5.89
N THR A 19 -4.37 -22.00 -7.07
CA THR A 19 -4.33 -23.43 -7.43
C THR A 19 -3.02 -23.77 -8.13
N GLY A 20 -2.62 -25.04 -8.08
CA GLY A 20 -1.37 -25.55 -8.66
C GLY A 20 -0.58 -26.40 -7.66
N ASP A 21 0.20 -27.34 -8.19
CA ASP A 21 1.14 -28.14 -7.40
C ASP A 21 2.53 -28.08 -8.05
N PRO A 22 3.48 -27.29 -7.50
CA PRO A 22 3.34 -26.45 -6.30
C PRO A 22 2.50 -25.17 -6.55
N PRO A 23 1.98 -24.51 -5.50
CA PRO A 23 1.26 -23.26 -5.64
C PRO A 23 2.19 -22.11 -6.09
N PRO A 24 1.66 -21.10 -6.79
CA PRO A 24 2.47 -19.98 -7.27
C PRO A 24 3.03 -19.17 -6.09
N VAL A 25 4.31 -18.79 -6.19
CA VAL A 25 4.98 -17.97 -5.18
C VAL A 25 5.54 -16.71 -5.82
N TYR A 26 5.11 -15.55 -5.36
CA TYR A 26 5.61 -14.25 -5.78
C TYR A 26 6.67 -13.76 -4.79
N LEU A 27 7.71 -13.10 -5.31
CA LEU A 27 8.81 -12.54 -4.55
C LEU A 27 8.84 -11.02 -4.71
N TYR A 28 8.77 -10.27 -3.62
CA TYR A 28 8.85 -8.81 -3.64
C TYR A 28 9.78 -8.29 -2.54
N ARG A 29 10.22 -7.04 -2.65
CA ARG A 29 11.01 -6.38 -1.60
C ARG A 29 10.22 -5.22 -0.99
N PRO A 30 10.33 -5.01 0.34
CA PRO A 30 9.85 -3.79 0.95
C PRO A 30 10.48 -2.57 0.26
N PRO A 31 9.69 -1.60 -0.21
CA PRO A 31 10.22 -0.44 -0.92
C PRO A 31 10.93 0.51 0.05
N THR A 32 12.02 1.10 -0.43
CA THR A 32 12.67 2.25 0.23
C THR A 32 11.83 3.52 0.08
N GLU A 33 12.09 4.58 0.86
CA GLU A 33 11.34 5.83 0.75
C GLU A 33 11.40 6.41 -0.68
N ARG A 34 12.60 6.45 -1.28
CA ARG A 34 12.78 6.90 -2.66
C ARG A 34 11.94 6.10 -3.67
N GLN A 35 11.83 4.79 -3.45
CA GLN A 35 11.02 3.91 -4.27
C GLN A 35 9.52 4.14 -4.09
N ARG A 36 9.06 4.41 -2.85
CA ARG A 36 7.67 4.83 -2.60
C ARG A 36 7.35 6.14 -3.31
N GLU A 37 8.29 7.06 -3.31
CA GLU A 37 8.16 8.35 -4.00
C GLU A 37 8.11 8.19 -5.52
N GLN A 38 8.95 7.32 -6.08
CA GLN A 38 8.88 6.92 -7.49
C GLN A 38 7.54 6.29 -7.84
N TRP A 39 7.03 5.38 -7.00
CA TRP A 39 5.72 4.76 -7.19
C TRP A 39 4.60 5.82 -7.13
N ARG A 40 4.62 6.73 -6.14
CA ARG A 40 3.66 7.84 -6.05
C ARG A 40 3.68 8.68 -7.32
N ALA A 41 4.86 9.10 -7.77
CA ALA A 41 5.02 9.89 -8.98
C ALA A 41 4.50 9.15 -10.23
N ARG A 42 4.78 7.85 -10.35
CA ARG A 42 4.32 7.03 -11.48
C ARG A 42 2.81 6.88 -11.49
N VAL A 43 2.19 6.50 -10.36
CA VAL A 43 0.73 6.39 -10.26
C VAL A 43 0.07 7.74 -10.55
N THR A 44 0.57 8.83 -9.98
CA THR A 44 0.05 10.18 -10.24
C THR A 44 0.21 10.60 -11.69
N SER A 45 1.31 10.21 -12.36
CA SER A 45 1.50 10.52 -13.79
C SER A 45 0.48 9.83 -14.71
N ILE A 46 0.01 8.64 -14.34
CA ILE A 46 -0.96 7.86 -15.13
C ILE A 46 -2.40 8.22 -14.74
N ALA A 47 -2.70 8.30 -13.44
CA ALA A 47 -4.02 8.60 -12.92
C ALA A 47 -4.36 10.10 -12.93
N GLY A 48 -3.38 10.97 -13.15
CA GLY A 48 -3.50 12.43 -13.16
C GLY A 48 -3.59 13.09 -11.78
N ALA A 49 -3.73 12.30 -10.70
CA ALA A 49 -3.76 12.81 -9.32
C ALA A 49 -3.42 11.72 -8.29
N THR A 50 -2.98 12.15 -7.12
CA THR A 50 -2.91 11.28 -5.93
C THR A 50 -4.33 11.10 -5.37
N MET A 51 -4.75 9.87 -5.13
CA MET A 51 -6.05 9.60 -4.50
C MET A 51 -6.03 10.09 -3.04
N SER A 52 -7.01 10.92 -2.68
CA SER A 52 -7.29 11.27 -1.29
C SER A 52 -8.75 10.89 -0.97
N PRO A 53 -9.01 9.98 -0.03
CA PRO A 53 -10.37 9.69 0.41
C PRO A 53 -11.09 10.94 0.91
N ALA A 54 -10.35 11.88 1.51
CA ALA A 54 -10.89 13.17 1.93
C ALA A 54 -11.41 14.00 0.75
N ARG A 55 -10.76 13.91 -0.42
CA ARG A 55 -11.18 14.68 -1.60
C ARG A 55 -12.52 14.21 -2.15
N LEU A 56 -12.72 12.90 -2.29
CA LEU A 56 -14.01 12.37 -2.74
C LEU A 56 -15.13 12.78 -1.78
N ARG A 57 -14.85 12.76 -0.47
CA ARG A 57 -15.78 13.20 0.57
C ARG A 57 -16.11 14.69 0.46
N GLU A 58 -15.11 15.55 0.31
CA GLU A 58 -15.32 17.00 0.10
C GLU A 58 -16.20 17.27 -1.11
N VAL A 59 -15.93 16.58 -2.23
CA VAL A 59 -16.72 16.73 -3.46
C VAL A 59 -18.14 16.19 -3.28
N ALA A 60 -18.33 15.11 -2.51
CA ALA A 60 -19.65 14.60 -2.17
C ALA A 60 -20.45 15.61 -1.32
N LYS A 61 -19.81 16.20 -0.30
CA LYS A 61 -20.43 17.24 0.55
C LYS A 61 -20.83 18.47 -0.27
N ALA A 62 -19.94 18.94 -1.13
CA ALA A 62 -20.25 20.03 -2.06
C ALA A 62 -21.41 19.68 -3.02
N GLY A 63 -21.51 18.42 -3.45
CA GLY A 63 -22.64 17.92 -4.23
C GLY A 63 -23.96 17.95 -3.46
N ILE A 64 -23.96 17.56 -2.19
CA ILE A 64 -25.13 17.66 -1.30
C ILE A 64 -25.53 19.13 -1.13
N ASP A 65 -24.57 20.01 -0.82
CA ASP A 65 -24.84 21.45 -0.64
C ASP A 65 -25.44 22.09 -1.91
N ALA A 66 -25.06 21.61 -3.09
CA ALA A 66 -25.54 22.12 -4.36
C ALA A 66 -26.90 21.54 -4.79
N LEU A 67 -27.31 20.39 -4.27
CA LEU A 67 -28.52 19.67 -4.69
C LEU A 67 -29.66 19.72 -3.67
N CYS A 68 -29.36 20.03 -2.40
CA CYS A 68 -30.34 19.99 -1.30
C CYS A 68 -30.64 21.40 -0.78
N ASP A 69 -31.80 21.93 -1.19
CA ASP A 69 -32.31 23.22 -0.72
C ASP A 69 -32.77 23.14 0.74
N ASP A 70 -33.43 22.05 1.13
CA ASP A 70 -33.91 21.83 2.49
C ASP A 70 -32.74 21.64 3.47
N ALA A 71 -32.77 22.40 4.57
CA ALA A 71 -31.68 22.44 5.53
C ALA A 71 -31.60 21.18 6.41
N GLU A 72 -32.73 20.55 6.70
CA GLU A 72 -32.82 19.35 7.52
C GLU A 72 -32.34 18.13 6.73
N ASP A 73 -32.83 17.97 5.50
CA ASP A 73 -32.38 16.91 4.59
C ASP A 73 -30.89 17.02 4.29
N ARG A 74 -30.40 18.24 4.03
CA ARG A 74 -28.96 18.51 3.83
C ARG A 74 -28.16 18.08 5.06
N ALA A 75 -28.57 18.47 6.26
CA ALA A 75 -27.88 18.09 7.50
C ALA A 75 -27.88 16.58 7.72
N ALA A 76 -29.00 15.90 7.42
CA ALA A 76 -29.12 14.45 7.53
C ALA A 76 -28.16 13.72 6.57
N LEU A 77 -28.07 14.14 5.31
CA LEU A 77 -27.17 13.53 4.31
C LEU A 77 -25.69 13.78 4.63
N LEU A 78 -25.33 14.97 5.11
CA LEU A 78 -23.97 15.26 5.56
C LEU A 78 -23.60 14.40 6.79
N GLY A 79 -24.54 14.27 7.74
CA GLY A 79 -24.39 13.40 8.90
C GLY A 79 -24.22 11.93 8.52
N LEU A 80 -24.86 11.48 7.44
CA LEU A 80 -24.72 10.13 6.90
C LEU A 80 -23.31 9.89 6.33
N ILE A 81 -22.75 10.85 5.58
CA ILE A 81 -21.35 10.77 5.11
C ILE A 81 -20.37 10.69 6.28
N ASP A 82 -20.59 11.49 7.33
CA ASP A 82 -19.72 11.50 8.50
C ASP A 82 -19.88 10.23 9.37
N ALA A 83 -21.06 9.64 9.41
CA ALA A 83 -21.27 8.32 10.00
C ALA A 83 -20.52 7.23 9.22
N ALA A 84 -20.60 7.24 7.88
CA ALA A 84 -19.88 6.30 7.03
C ALA A 84 -18.37 6.40 7.22
N GLN A 85 -17.83 7.62 7.27
CA GLN A 85 -16.41 7.84 7.51
C GLN A 85 -15.96 7.29 8.88
N ARG A 86 -16.75 7.53 9.93
CA ARG A 86 -16.45 6.99 11.28
C ARG A 86 -16.49 5.48 11.31
N ALA A 87 -17.47 4.86 10.64
CA ALA A 87 -17.58 3.41 10.50
C ALA A 87 -16.35 2.83 9.77
N ASP A 88 -15.91 3.47 8.68
CA ASP A 88 -14.70 3.09 7.94
C ASP A 88 -13.42 3.22 8.79
N ASP A 89 -13.28 4.33 9.53
CA ASP A 89 -12.14 4.57 10.41
C ASP A 89 -12.08 3.54 11.55
N ALA A 90 -13.22 3.29 12.22
CA ALA A 90 -13.34 2.28 13.26
C ALA A 90 -13.06 0.87 12.72
N GLY A 91 -13.63 0.53 11.55
CA GLY A 91 -13.40 -0.76 10.90
C GLY A 91 -11.93 -1.02 10.59
N ARG A 92 -11.17 0.01 10.14
CA ARG A 92 -9.72 -0.11 9.92
C ARG A 92 -8.93 -0.34 11.21
N ASP A 93 -9.27 0.38 12.28
CA ASP A 93 -8.63 0.21 13.58
C ASP A 93 -8.87 -1.19 14.15
N ILE A 94 -10.15 -1.61 14.15
CA ILE A 94 -10.56 -2.93 14.62
C ILE A 94 -9.92 -4.05 13.80
N ALA A 95 -9.88 -3.92 12.46
CA ALA A 95 -9.20 -4.90 11.60
C ALA A 95 -7.70 -5.01 11.90
N THR A 96 -7.04 -3.89 12.20
CA THR A 96 -5.63 -3.87 12.59
C THR A 96 -5.41 -4.59 13.91
N ARG A 97 -6.24 -4.31 14.93
CA ARG A 97 -6.20 -5.01 16.23
C ARG A 97 -6.49 -6.51 16.07
N ALA A 98 -7.49 -6.87 15.28
CA ALA A 98 -7.85 -8.27 15.02
C ALA A 98 -6.72 -9.04 14.32
N ALA A 99 -6.01 -8.40 13.38
CA ALA A 99 -4.84 -9.00 12.75
C ALA A 99 -3.71 -9.27 13.75
N LEU A 100 -3.44 -8.33 14.67
CA LEU A 100 -2.45 -8.52 15.73
C LEU A 100 -2.83 -9.66 16.69
N VAL A 101 -4.11 -9.75 17.07
CA VAL A 101 -4.65 -10.85 17.89
C VAL A 101 -4.51 -12.19 17.16
N ALA A 102 -4.83 -12.24 15.87
CA ALA A 102 -4.69 -13.46 15.06
C ALA A 102 -3.23 -13.93 14.95
N VAL A 103 -2.27 -13.02 14.80
CA VAL A 103 -0.84 -13.34 14.82
C VAL A 103 -0.42 -13.91 16.18
N GLY A 104 -0.87 -13.31 17.28
CA GLY A 104 -0.65 -13.85 18.63
C GLY A 104 -1.25 -15.24 18.79
N ARG A 105 -2.46 -15.45 18.26
CA ARG A 105 -3.19 -16.73 18.35
C ARG A 105 -2.51 -17.84 17.58
N ALA A 106 -1.93 -17.54 16.43
CA ALA A 106 -1.15 -18.48 15.63
C ALA A 106 0.20 -18.85 16.26
N ALA A 107 0.74 -18.01 17.14
CA ALA A 107 1.97 -18.28 17.87
C ALA A 107 1.76 -19.05 19.18
N ALA A 108 0.54 -19.03 19.73
CA ALA A 108 0.18 -19.77 20.94
C ALA A 108 0.05 -21.27 20.67
N ALA A 109 0.51 -22.10 21.60
CA ALA A 109 0.27 -23.54 21.55
C ALA A 109 -1.23 -23.84 21.74
N GLU A 110 -1.69 -24.99 21.25
CA GLU A 110 -3.12 -25.35 21.28
C GLU A 110 -3.70 -25.41 22.70
N ASP A 111 -2.89 -25.86 23.67
CA ASP A 111 -3.26 -25.94 25.09
C ASP A 111 -2.84 -24.70 25.91
N ASP A 112 -2.41 -23.62 25.27
CA ASP A 112 -2.00 -22.40 25.96
C ASP A 112 -3.24 -21.63 26.47
N PRO A 113 -3.36 -21.34 27.78
CA PRO A 113 -4.45 -20.49 28.28
C PRO A 113 -4.51 -19.11 27.62
N ALA A 114 -3.40 -18.61 27.05
CA ALA A 114 -3.38 -17.39 26.26
C ALA A 114 -4.23 -17.49 24.98
N ALA A 115 -4.38 -18.69 24.39
CA ALA A 115 -5.20 -18.91 23.21
C ALA A 115 -6.66 -18.54 23.47
N ALA A 116 -7.23 -18.98 24.60
CA ALA A 116 -8.61 -18.67 24.99
C ALA A 116 -8.83 -17.17 25.23
N LEU A 117 -7.83 -16.47 25.80
CA LEU A 117 -7.89 -15.01 25.99
C LEU A 117 -7.87 -14.27 24.65
N LEU A 118 -7.03 -14.71 23.71
CA LEU A 118 -6.94 -14.12 22.37
C LEU A 118 -8.23 -14.38 21.56
N ASP A 119 -8.83 -15.57 21.69
CA ASP A 119 -10.11 -15.88 21.04
C ASP A 119 -11.25 -15.01 21.61
N ALA A 120 -11.26 -14.77 22.93
CA ALA A 120 -12.21 -13.86 23.56
C ALA A 120 -12.03 -12.39 23.13
N GLU A 121 -10.78 -11.90 23.03
CA GLU A 121 -10.48 -10.56 22.50
C GLU A 121 -10.94 -10.43 21.05
N LEU A 122 -10.71 -11.45 20.22
CA LEU A 122 -11.16 -11.46 18.82
C LEU A 122 -12.68 -11.39 18.72
N ALA A 123 -13.41 -12.12 19.56
CA ALA A 123 -14.87 -12.02 19.64
C ALA A 123 -15.35 -10.63 20.08
N GLY A 124 -14.64 -10.00 21.03
CA GLY A 124 -14.90 -8.62 21.46
C GLY A 124 -14.72 -7.61 20.32
N LEU A 125 -13.63 -7.74 19.55
CA LEU A 125 -13.37 -6.91 18.36
C LEU A 125 -14.44 -7.11 17.27
N GLN A 126 -14.92 -8.34 17.07
CA GLN A 126 -16.01 -8.61 16.13
C GLN A 126 -17.32 -7.95 16.56
N ALA A 127 -17.64 -7.96 17.87
CA ALA A 127 -18.80 -7.26 18.40
C ALA A 127 -18.65 -5.73 18.28
N GLU A 128 -17.46 -5.19 18.52
CA GLU A 128 -17.12 -3.77 18.32
C GLU A 128 -17.31 -3.38 16.84
N ALA A 129 -16.83 -4.20 15.90
CA ALA A 129 -17.01 -3.96 14.47
C ALA A 129 -18.49 -3.94 14.07
N ALA A 130 -19.28 -4.88 14.59
CA ALA A 130 -20.72 -4.93 14.36
C ALA A 130 -21.44 -3.69 14.91
N ALA A 131 -21.00 -3.16 16.06
CA ALA A 131 -21.56 -1.95 16.65
C ALA A 131 -21.16 -0.66 15.90
N ALA A 132 -19.96 -0.64 15.30
CA ALA A 132 -19.48 0.49 14.50
C ALA A 132 -20.03 0.48 13.07
N ALA A 133 -20.54 -0.66 12.59
CA ALA A 133 -21.11 -0.80 11.26
C ALA A 133 -22.34 0.09 11.07
N LEU A 134 -22.53 0.56 9.84
CA LEU A 134 -23.75 1.25 9.45
C LEU A 134 -24.94 0.30 9.57
N SER A 135 -26.07 0.83 10.03
CA SER A 135 -27.33 0.08 9.94
C SER A 135 -27.68 -0.20 8.46
N PRO A 136 -28.42 -1.27 8.15
CA PRO A 136 -28.83 -1.58 6.77
C PRO A 136 -29.51 -0.39 6.08
N ARG A 137 -30.37 0.32 6.81
CA ARG A 137 -31.03 1.54 6.31
C ARG A 137 -30.03 2.64 5.93
N GLN A 138 -29.00 2.87 6.74
CA GLN A 138 -27.97 3.85 6.43
C GLN A 138 -27.13 3.43 5.22
N ALA A 139 -26.84 2.14 5.06
CA ALA A 139 -26.17 1.61 3.89
C ALA A 139 -27.00 1.84 2.61
N ASP A 140 -28.30 1.54 2.64
CA ASP A 140 -29.22 1.79 1.53
C ASP A 140 -29.30 3.29 1.18
N GLN A 141 -29.35 4.15 2.19
CA GLN A 141 -29.36 5.61 1.99
C GLN A 141 -28.05 6.11 1.36
N LEU A 142 -26.90 5.53 1.72
CA LEU A 142 -25.61 5.87 1.09
C LEU A 142 -25.55 5.43 -0.36
N GLU A 143 -26.08 4.25 -0.68
CA GLU A 143 -26.15 3.77 -2.07
C GLU A 143 -27.03 4.69 -2.93
N GLN A 144 -28.19 5.09 -2.41
CA GLN A 144 -29.07 6.06 -3.07
C GLN A 144 -28.40 7.42 -3.25
N LEU A 145 -27.69 7.90 -2.22
CA LEU A 145 -26.93 9.15 -2.28
C LEU A 145 -25.80 9.08 -3.32
N ASP A 146 -25.01 8.00 -3.35
CA ASP A 146 -23.95 7.79 -4.34
C ASP A 146 -24.53 7.76 -5.76
N ALA A 147 -25.62 7.02 -6.00
CA ALA A 147 -26.30 7.00 -7.29
C ALA A 147 -26.80 8.39 -7.71
N MET A 148 -27.37 9.16 -6.77
CA MET A 148 -27.82 10.53 -7.00
C MET A 148 -26.65 11.46 -7.36
N LEU A 149 -25.57 11.43 -6.58
CA LEU A 149 -24.40 12.28 -6.80
C LEU A 149 -23.70 11.96 -8.13
N ARG A 150 -23.59 10.67 -8.50
CA ARG A 150 -23.06 10.27 -9.82
C ARG A 150 -23.89 10.86 -10.96
N ARG A 151 -25.22 10.84 -10.83
CA ARG A 151 -26.13 11.31 -11.87
C ARG A 151 -26.19 12.83 -11.96
N LEU A 152 -26.22 13.52 -10.83
CA LEU A 152 -26.55 14.96 -10.77
C LEU A 152 -25.35 15.87 -10.46
N HIS A 153 -24.22 15.32 -10.03
CA HIS A 153 -23.03 16.10 -9.69
C HIS A 153 -21.77 15.63 -10.45
N PRO A 154 -21.52 16.12 -11.68
CA PRO A 154 -20.38 15.70 -12.51
C PRO A 154 -18.99 15.78 -11.84
N PRO A 155 -18.69 16.73 -10.95
CA PRO A 155 -17.43 16.71 -10.19
C PRO A 155 -17.26 15.44 -9.34
N TYR A 156 -18.32 14.94 -8.71
CA TYR A 156 -18.28 13.70 -7.91
C TYR A 156 -18.03 12.49 -8.79
N ALA A 157 -18.76 12.36 -9.91
CA ALA A 157 -18.57 11.27 -10.86
C ALA A 157 -17.12 11.19 -11.36
N ARG A 158 -16.52 12.33 -11.74
CA ARG A 158 -15.11 12.39 -12.17
C ARG A 158 -14.14 11.99 -11.07
N GLU A 159 -14.37 12.41 -9.84
CA GLU A 159 -13.49 12.06 -8.72
C GLU A 159 -13.61 10.58 -8.36
N LEU A 160 -14.81 10.01 -8.48
CA LEU A 160 -15.04 8.59 -8.32
C LEU A 160 -14.34 7.77 -9.41
N GLU A 161 -14.46 8.16 -10.68
CA GLU A 161 -13.75 7.53 -11.80
C GLU A 161 -12.23 7.54 -11.58
N ARG A 162 -11.68 8.68 -11.14
CA ARG A 162 -10.26 8.78 -10.76
C ARG A 162 -9.90 7.82 -9.63
N ARG A 163 -10.75 7.69 -8.62
CA ARG A 163 -10.54 6.73 -7.53
C ARG A 163 -10.54 5.30 -8.04
N MET A 164 -11.47 4.93 -8.92
CA MET A 164 -11.54 3.60 -9.52
C MET A 164 -10.31 3.31 -10.40
N LEU A 165 -9.91 4.28 -11.22
CA LEU A 165 -8.71 4.20 -12.04
C LEU A 165 -7.46 4.03 -11.17
N TRP A 166 -7.32 4.84 -10.12
CA TRP A 166 -6.22 4.73 -9.16
C TRP A 166 -6.19 3.36 -8.49
N ALA A 167 -7.35 2.85 -8.02
CA ALA A 167 -7.45 1.56 -7.36
C ALA A 167 -7.09 0.39 -8.30
N SER A 168 -7.39 0.52 -9.59
CA SER A 168 -7.00 -0.47 -10.61
C SER A 168 -5.51 -0.39 -10.97
N LEU A 169 -4.97 0.82 -11.12
CA LEU A 169 -3.59 1.03 -11.55
C LEU A 169 -2.55 0.82 -10.45
N SER A 170 -2.85 1.24 -9.23
CA SER A 170 -1.85 1.32 -8.16
C SER A 170 -1.22 -0.03 -7.78
N PRO A 171 -1.98 -1.16 -7.71
CA PRO A 171 -1.40 -2.48 -7.50
C PRO A 171 -0.51 -2.92 -8.67
N ARG A 172 -0.92 -2.60 -9.90
CA ARG A 172 -0.17 -2.95 -11.11
C ARG A 172 1.17 -2.22 -11.19
N VAL A 173 1.19 -0.92 -10.90
CA VAL A 173 2.43 -0.13 -10.83
C VAL A 173 3.32 -0.66 -9.69
N ALA A 174 2.73 -1.06 -8.56
CA ALA A 174 3.48 -1.68 -7.47
C ALA A 174 4.14 -3.01 -7.89
N CYS A 175 3.41 -3.88 -8.60
CA CYS A 175 3.97 -5.10 -9.18
C CYS A 175 5.14 -4.80 -10.12
N SER A 176 4.97 -3.83 -11.03
CA SER A 176 6.01 -3.45 -11.99
C SER A 176 7.32 -3.03 -11.30
N LEU A 177 7.23 -2.22 -10.25
CA LEU A 177 8.40 -1.67 -9.57
C LEU A 177 9.04 -2.65 -8.57
N PHE A 178 8.22 -3.45 -7.86
CA PHE A 178 8.66 -4.12 -6.63
C PHE A 178 8.72 -5.64 -6.69
N LEU A 179 8.14 -6.27 -7.72
CA LEU A 179 8.37 -7.69 -7.94
C LEU A 179 9.84 -7.95 -8.30
N THR A 180 10.40 -8.96 -7.65
CA THR A 180 11.77 -9.43 -7.84
C THR A 180 11.86 -10.83 -8.42
N GLY A 181 10.74 -11.55 -8.46
CA GLY A 181 10.63 -12.87 -9.05
C GLY A 181 9.24 -13.47 -8.83
N TRP A 182 9.00 -14.60 -9.48
CA TRP A 182 7.94 -15.53 -9.09
C TRP A 182 8.32 -16.96 -9.49
N ARG A 183 7.70 -17.94 -8.85
CA ARG A 183 7.86 -19.37 -9.11
C ARG A 183 6.49 -19.97 -9.40
N ASP A 184 6.47 -20.91 -10.35
CA ASP A 184 5.33 -21.78 -10.64
C ASP A 184 4.04 -21.01 -10.96
N VAL A 185 4.21 -19.84 -11.57
CA VAL A 185 3.10 -19.03 -12.09
C VAL A 185 2.71 -19.52 -13.47
N ILE A 186 1.49 -20.03 -13.56
CA ILE A 186 0.80 -20.32 -14.81
C ILE A 186 0.00 -19.09 -15.22
N GLY A 187 0.17 -18.65 -16.45
CA GLY A 187 -0.47 -17.46 -17.00
C GLY A 187 -1.91 -17.72 -17.43
N ARG A 188 -2.59 -16.65 -17.86
CA ARG A 188 -3.95 -16.74 -18.43
C ARG A 188 -4.03 -17.61 -19.69
N ASP A 189 -2.90 -17.78 -20.37
CA ASP A 189 -2.72 -18.64 -21.54
C ASP A 189 -2.46 -20.12 -21.20
N GLY A 190 -2.48 -20.49 -19.91
CA GLY A 190 -2.16 -21.83 -19.43
C GLY A 190 -0.67 -22.18 -19.51
N GLN A 191 0.19 -21.25 -19.92
CA GLN A 191 1.62 -21.46 -20.06
C GLN A 191 2.37 -20.90 -18.85
N ARG A 192 3.56 -21.44 -18.57
CA ARG A 192 4.42 -20.90 -17.52
C ARG A 192 4.86 -19.48 -17.91
N VAL A 193 4.67 -18.51 -17.02
CA VAL A 193 5.08 -17.12 -17.26
C VAL A 193 6.55 -16.95 -16.84
N PRO A 194 7.48 -16.67 -17.76
CA PRO A 194 8.85 -16.40 -17.38
C PRO A 194 8.93 -15.05 -16.64
N PHE A 195 9.68 -15.01 -15.54
CA PHE A 195 9.98 -13.75 -14.88
C PHE A 195 11.14 -13.04 -15.58
N LYS A 196 10.96 -11.75 -15.90
CA LYS A 196 12.01 -10.89 -16.43
C LYS A 196 11.79 -9.45 -15.98
N ARG A 197 12.89 -8.74 -15.75
CA ARG A 197 12.88 -7.28 -15.59
C ARG A 197 13.63 -6.63 -16.74
N VAL A 198 13.17 -5.46 -17.18
CA VAL A 198 13.80 -4.61 -18.19
C VAL A 198 13.89 -3.21 -17.58
N GLY A 199 15.08 -2.62 -17.58
CA GLY A 199 15.27 -1.29 -16.96
C GLY A 199 15.00 -1.27 -15.45
N GLY A 200 15.04 -2.43 -14.77
CA GLY A 200 14.69 -2.53 -13.36
C GLY A 200 13.17 -2.59 -13.09
N GLU A 201 12.32 -2.78 -14.09
CA GLU A 201 10.87 -2.91 -13.92
C GLU A 201 10.38 -4.23 -14.53
N VAL A 202 9.28 -4.79 -14.03
CA VAL A 202 8.58 -5.88 -14.72
C VAL A 202 7.74 -5.25 -15.83
N PRO A 203 7.95 -5.66 -17.10
CA PRO A 203 7.18 -5.14 -18.23
C PRO A 203 5.67 -5.38 -18.06
N ASP A 204 4.86 -4.43 -18.53
CA ASP A 204 3.40 -4.49 -18.45
C ASP A 204 2.85 -5.76 -19.12
N GLU A 205 3.46 -6.19 -20.23
CA GLU A 205 3.03 -7.39 -20.96
C GLU A 205 3.20 -8.66 -20.13
N LEU A 206 4.19 -8.71 -19.22
CA LEU A 206 4.35 -9.85 -18.31
C LEU A 206 3.33 -9.80 -17.18
N ILE A 207 2.99 -8.61 -16.69
CA ILE A 207 1.94 -8.44 -15.67
C ILE A 207 0.58 -8.82 -16.25
N ASP A 208 0.31 -8.47 -17.51
CA ASP A 208 -0.91 -8.88 -18.23
C ASP A 208 -1.00 -10.39 -18.44
N ARG A 209 0.10 -11.13 -18.42
CA ARG A 209 0.02 -12.59 -18.54
C ARG A 209 -0.35 -13.28 -17.24
N LEU A 210 -0.22 -12.61 -16.10
CA LEU A 210 -0.62 -13.16 -14.80
C LEU A 210 -2.14 -13.40 -14.77
N PRO A 211 -2.62 -14.38 -13.98
CA PRO A 211 -4.05 -14.51 -13.71
C PRO A 211 -4.63 -13.18 -13.22
N THR A 212 -5.86 -12.86 -13.67
CA THR A 212 -6.49 -11.54 -13.49
C THR A 212 -6.42 -11.07 -12.03
N ASP A 213 -6.75 -11.97 -11.10
CA ASP A 213 -6.82 -11.64 -9.69
C ASP A 213 -5.43 -11.60 -9.03
N HIS A 214 -4.45 -12.33 -9.57
CA HIS A 214 -3.11 -12.41 -8.96
C HIS A 214 -2.40 -11.05 -8.98
N ALA A 215 -2.44 -10.32 -10.10
CA ALA A 215 -1.79 -9.00 -10.17
C ALA A 215 -2.40 -8.01 -9.17
N ALA A 216 -3.73 -8.02 -9.03
CA ALA A 216 -4.43 -7.18 -8.07
C ALA A 216 -4.08 -7.56 -6.61
N ILE A 217 -4.14 -8.85 -6.27
CA ILE A 217 -3.88 -9.36 -4.91
C ILE A 217 -2.41 -9.15 -4.52
N VAL A 218 -1.48 -9.54 -5.39
CA VAL A 218 -0.03 -9.38 -5.14
C VAL A 218 0.34 -7.90 -5.06
N GLY A 219 -0.21 -7.08 -5.95
CA GLY A 219 -0.02 -5.63 -5.90
C GLY A 219 -0.56 -5.04 -4.60
N ALA A 220 -1.76 -5.43 -4.15
CA ALA A 220 -2.31 -5.01 -2.87
C ALA A 220 -1.41 -5.43 -1.69
N GLN A 221 -0.88 -6.65 -1.71
CA GLN A 221 0.10 -7.10 -0.72
C GLN A 221 1.40 -6.28 -0.74
N ILE A 222 1.84 -5.80 -1.90
CA ILE A 222 2.99 -4.90 -1.98
C ILE A 222 2.62 -3.51 -1.43
N LEU A 223 1.40 -3.02 -1.69
CA LEU A 223 0.93 -1.73 -1.18
C LEU A 223 0.86 -1.70 0.35
N THR A 224 0.54 -2.81 1.02
CA THR A 224 0.59 -2.87 2.50
C THR A 224 2.02 -2.67 3.03
N ALA A 225 3.03 -3.10 2.29
CA ALA A 225 4.44 -2.83 2.62
C ALA A 225 4.90 -1.40 2.26
N ILE A 226 4.21 -0.71 1.34
CA ILE A 226 4.46 0.72 1.02
C ILE A 226 3.91 1.61 2.14
N PHE A 227 2.73 1.30 2.64
CA PHE A 227 2.03 2.09 3.65
C PHE A 227 1.87 1.28 4.94
N PRO A 228 2.94 1.10 5.72
CA PRO A 228 2.82 0.41 6.99
C PRO A 228 1.82 1.17 7.87
N THR A 229 0.77 0.49 8.29
CA THR A 229 -0.22 1.02 9.23
C THR A 229 0.21 0.71 10.67
N GLY A 230 -0.10 1.60 11.62
CA GLY A 230 0.09 1.34 13.05
C GLY A 230 1.53 1.38 13.55
N GLU A 231 1.90 0.43 14.41
CA GLU A 231 3.21 0.41 15.10
C GLU A 231 4.41 0.22 14.17
N ASP A 232 4.21 -0.39 13.00
CA ASP A 232 5.30 -0.59 12.03
C ASP A 232 5.73 0.73 11.37
N ALA A 233 4.87 1.75 11.34
CA ALA A 233 5.27 3.11 10.95
C ALA A 233 6.16 3.79 11.99
N LYS A 234 6.07 3.37 13.27
CA LYS A 234 6.83 3.97 14.39
C LYS A 234 8.24 3.42 14.54
N LYS A 235 8.63 2.39 13.79
CA LYS A 235 10.00 1.89 13.73
C LYS A 235 10.74 2.67 12.63
N PRO A 236 11.42 3.80 12.93
CA PRO A 236 12.27 4.42 11.93
C PRO A 236 13.27 3.36 11.48
N ALA A 237 13.36 3.15 10.17
CA ALA A 237 14.42 2.32 9.60
C ALA A 237 15.74 2.87 10.13
N SER A 238 16.36 2.16 11.08
CA SER A 238 17.57 2.64 11.72
C SER A 238 18.58 2.93 10.62
N PRO A 239 19.23 4.11 10.63
CA PRO A 239 20.20 4.44 9.61
C PRO A 239 21.22 3.31 9.57
N SER A 240 21.28 2.63 8.43
CA SER A 240 22.24 1.56 8.18
C SER A 240 23.62 2.18 8.31
N GLY A 241 24.22 2.05 9.50
CA GLY A 241 25.59 2.43 9.75
C GLY A 241 26.45 1.72 8.73
N SER A 242 27.01 2.47 7.79
CA SER A 242 28.04 1.94 6.91
C SER A 242 29.18 1.50 7.83
N PRO A 243 29.67 0.24 7.73
CA PRO A 243 30.88 -0.12 8.43
C PRO A 243 31.99 0.75 7.84
N GLY A 244 32.44 1.73 8.62
CA GLY A 244 33.60 2.53 8.32
C GLY A 244 34.81 1.60 8.26
N VAL A 245 35.16 1.17 7.05
CA VAL A 245 36.47 0.60 6.78
C VAL A 245 37.44 1.78 6.81
N ALA A 246 37.99 2.04 7.98
CA ALA A 246 39.16 2.89 8.14
C ALA A 246 40.34 2.22 7.42
N THR A 247 40.54 2.58 6.16
CA THR A 247 41.80 2.28 5.47
C THR A 247 42.74 3.45 5.74
N SER A 248 43.58 3.28 6.75
CA SER A 248 44.76 4.12 6.95
C SER A 248 45.65 3.99 5.72
N SER A 249 45.86 5.09 5.01
CA SER A 249 46.95 5.21 4.04
C SER A 249 47.56 6.60 4.21
N SER A 250 48.52 6.66 5.12
CA SER A 250 49.53 7.70 5.20
C SER A 250 50.37 7.68 3.92
N THR A 251 50.10 8.60 3.00
CA THR A 251 51.08 8.96 1.96
C THR A 251 51.62 10.33 2.32
N THR A 252 52.79 10.32 2.95
CA THR A 252 53.68 11.48 3.07
C THR A 252 54.17 11.82 1.67
N THR A 253 53.70 12.94 1.12
CA THR A 253 54.33 13.58 -0.03
C THR A 253 55.14 14.75 0.50
N GLU A 254 56.45 14.53 0.63
CA GLU A 254 57.44 15.60 0.77
C GLU A 254 57.34 16.52 -0.45
N ILE A 255 57.16 17.81 -0.19
CA ILE A 255 57.30 18.88 -1.19
C ILE A 255 58.71 19.45 -0.99
N PRO A 256 59.65 19.26 -1.93
CA PRO A 256 60.85 20.08 -1.96
C PRO A 256 60.53 21.43 -2.60
N SER A 257 60.60 22.43 -1.75
CA SER A 257 61.00 23.80 -2.07
C SER A 257 62.27 23.81 -2.92
N SER A 258 62.26 24.53 -4.06
CA SER A 258 63.39 25.39 -4.51
C SER A 258 63.10 26.12 -5.83
N ALA A 259 63.19 27.46 -5.73
CA ALA A 259 63.93 28.38 -6.60
C ALA A 259 63.79 28.35 -8.14
N GLN A 260 63.11 29.38 -8.65
CA GLN A 260 63.69 30.50 -9.41
C GLN A 260 64.80 30.21 -10.45
N THR A 261 64.50 30.41 -11.74
CA THR A 261 65.44 31.06 -12.70
C THR A 261 64.69 31.70 -13.87
N ALA A 262 65.11 32.91 -14.23
CA ALA A 262 64.68 33.70 -15.38
C ALA A 262 65.35 33.24 -16.69
N ALA A 263 64.72 33.50 -17.85
CA ALA A 263 65.38 33.94 -19.10
C ALA A 263 64.39 34.03 -20.30
N THR A 264 64.10 35.27 -20.71
CA THR A 264 64.32 35.90 -22.02
C THR A 264 64.27 35.11 -23.36
N ALA A 265 63.61 35.78 -24.33
CA ALA A 265 63.78 35.81 -25.80
C ALA A 265 63.07 34.81 -26.70
N GLY A 266 62.40 35.39 -27.70
CA GLY A 266 61.71 34.79 -28.84
C GLY A 266 60.70 35.76 -29.40
#